data_AF-A0A944D5B2-F1
#
_entry.id   AF-A0A944D5B2-F1
#
_cell.length_a   1.000
_cell.length_b   1.000
_cell.length_c   1.000
_cell.angle_alpha   90.00
_cell.angle_beta   90.00
_cell.angle_gamma   90.00
#
_symmetry.space_group_name_H-M   'P 1'
#
loop_
_entity.id
_entity.type
_entity.pdbx_description
1 polymer ?
#
loop_
_entity_poly.entity_id
_entity_poly.type
_entity_poly.pdbx_seq_one_letter_code
_entity_poly.pdbx_strand_id
1 'polypeptide(L)'
;MKNKMLFMTLVLFLSGCNEKDAQYYYDNPAELKKVVAECETKVKAVTTDEELDKLATDKVCDYAMIAAAGVKTKNLKQAMLEADKVGWKAYLKYYKETKIKQKQEKTHKKKKSAWELYEEDVKRRKAEKQNKS
;
A
#
# COMPACT_ATOMS: atom_id res chain seq x y z
N MET A 1 -49.45 -6.39 -14.24
CA MET A 1 -48.67 -5.81 -15.36
C MET A 1 -48.52 -4.31 -15.14
N LYS A 2 -47.29 -3.83 -14.94
CA LYS A 2 -46.80 -2.47 -15.24
C LYS A 2 -45.31 -2.44 -14.94
N ASN A 3 -44.52 -2.78 -15.96
CA ASN A 3 -43.09 -2.55 -16.02
C ASN A 3 -42.79 -1.08 -15.73
N LYS A 4 -41.88 -0.82 -14.81
CA LYS A 4 -41.10 0.42 -14.79
C LYS A 4 -39.63 0.03 -14.85
N MET A 5 -39.16 -0.24 -16.07
CA MET A 5 -37.74 -0.23 -16.35
C MET A 5 -37.24 1.21 -16.13
N LEU A 6 -36.55 1.43 -15.02
CA LEU A 6 -35.70 2.60 -14.84
C LEU A 6 -34.43 2.34 -15.64
N PHE A 7 -34.45 2.73 -16.91
CA PHE A 7 -33.25 2.95 -17.71
C PHE A 7 -32.48 4.10 -17.05
N MET A 8 -31.49 3.74 -16.24
CA MET A 8 -30.52 4.70 -15.73
C MET A 8 -29.57 5.03 -16.88
N THR A 9 -29.89 6.10 -17.62
CA THR A 9 -28.99 6.75 -18.56
C THR A 9 -27.79 7.29 -17.80
N LEU A 10 -26.76 6.46 -17.63
CA LEU A 10 -25.47 6.94 -17.17
C LEU A 10 -24.78 7.61 -18.36
N VAL A 11 -24.68 8.92 -18.27
CA VAL A 11 -24.02 9.83 -19.19
C VAL A 11 -22.63 9.27 -19.54
N LEU A 12 -22.47 8.82 -20.78
CA LEU A 12 -21.16 8.59 -21.37
C LEU A 12 -20.43 9.93 -21.37
N PHE A 13 -19.50 10.11 -20.44
CA PHE A 13 -18.56 11.22 -20.44
C PHE A 13 -17.73 11.14 -21.72
N LEU A 14 -18.16 11.86 -22.75
CA LEU A 14 -17.28 12.36 -23.80
C LEU A 14 -16.40 13.46 -23.20
N SER A 15 -15.38 13.07 -22.44
CA SER A 15 -14.16 13.87 -22.31
C SER A 15 -13.13 13.20 -23.19
N GLY A 16 -12.61 13.93 -24.19
CA GLY A 16 -11.43 13.49 -24.92
C GLY A 16 -10.40 12.95 -23.93
N CYS A 17 -9.89 11.75 -24.21
CA CYS A 17 -8.98 11.01 -23.36
C CYS A 17 -7.61 11.74 -23.34
N ASN A 18 -7.55 12.93 -22.73
CA ASN A 18 -6.30 13.58 -22.39
C ASN A 18 -5.78 12.82 -21.17
N GLU A 19 -4.89 11.85 -21.43
CA GLU A 19 -4.21 11.09 -20.39
C GLU A 19 -3.43 12.09 -19.51
N LYS A 20 -3.84 12.22 -18.24
CA LYS A 20 -3.21 13.13 -17.27
C LYS A 20 -1.83 12.57 -16.91
N ASP A 21 -0.78 13.30 -17.25
CA ASP A 21 0.61 12.92 -17.03
C ASP A 21 1.20 13.56 -15.74
N ALA A 22 2.49 13.33 -15.50
CA ALA A 22 3.17 13.87 -14.33
C ALA A 22 3.24 15.40 -14.32
N GLN A 23 3.31 16.04 -15.49
CA GLN A 23 3.33 17.51 -15.60
C GLN A 23 1.99 18.09 -15.17
N TYR A 24 0.89 17.50 -15.64
CA TYR A 24 -0.46 17.89 -15.22
C TYR A 24 -0.60 17.89 -13.69
N TYR A 25 -0.22 16.80 -13.02
CA TYR A 25 -0.35 16.73 -11.56
C TYR A 25 0.61 17.66 -10.82
N TYR A 26 1.81 17.88 -11.35
CA TYR A 26 2.77 18.84 -10.78
C TYR A 26 2.21 20.27 -10.78
N ASP A 27 1.53 20.65 -11.86
CA ASP A 27 0.91 21.97 -12.00
C ASP A 27 -0.43 22.08 -11.22
N ASN A 28 -1.02 20.95 -10.81
CA ASN A 28 -2.31 20.88 -10.12
C ASN A 28 -2.18 20.23 -8.72
N PRO A 29 -1.56 20.90 -7.73
CA PRO A 29 -1.23 20.31 -6.43
C PRO A 29 -2.45 19.86 -5.62
N ALA A 30 -3.60 20.53 -5.77
CA ALA A 30 -4.84 20.16 -5.10
C ALA A 30 -5.37 18.81 -5.60
N GLU A 31 -5.25 18.56 -6.91
CA GLU A 31 -5.65 17.29 -7.51
C GLU A 31 -4.64 16.20 -7.21
N LEU A 32 -3.34 16.50 -7.36
CA LEU A 32 -2.24 15.61 -6.98
C LEU A 32 -2.44 15.04 -5.57
N LYS A 33 -2.76 15.90 -4.59
CA LYS A 33 -2.98 15.47 -3.20
C LYS A 33 -4.11 14.43 -3.08
N LYS A 34 -5.21 14.60 -3.84
CA LYS A 34 -6.33 13.65 -3.85
C LYS A 34 -5.89 12.32 -4.45
N VAL A 35 -5.26 12.36 -5.62
CA VAL A 35 -4.84 11.15 -6.34
C VAL A 35 -3.80 10.36 -5.54
N VAL A 36 -2.83 11.03 -4.92
CA VAL A 36 -1.85 10.35 -4.04
C VAL A 36 -2.56 9.65 -2.87
N ALA A 37 -3.51 10.31 -2.21
CA ALA A 37 -4.26 9.70 -1.12
C ALA A 37 -5.11 8.50 -1.58
N GLU A 38 -5.70 8.56 -2.77
CA GLU A 38 -6.40 7.42 -3.37
C GLU A 38 -5.46 6.26 -3.67
N CYS A 39 -4.29 6.53 -4.24
CA CYS A 39 -3.25 5.52 -4.50
C CYS A 39 -2.79 4.84 -3.21
N GLU A 40 -2.51 5.61 -2.15
CA GLU A 40 -2.17 5.03 -0.84
C GLU A 40 -3.31 4.17 -0.27
N THR A 41 -4.56 4.59 -0.48
CA THR A 41 -5.73 3.85 -0.01
C THR A 41 -5.87 2.51 -0.76
N LYS A 42 -5.65 2.49 -2.08
CA LYS A 42 -5.61 1.25 -2.87
C LYS A 42 -4.60 0.26 -2.29
N VAL A 43 -3.40 0.73 -1.95
CA VAL A 43 -2.33 -0.13 -1.40
C VAL A 43 -2.63 -0.63 0.02
N LYS A 44 -3.33 0.17 0.83
CA LYS A 44 -3.79 -0.25 2.16
C LYS A 44 -4.91 -1.30 2.09
N ALA A 45 -5.78 -1.21 1.08
CA ALA A 45 -6.87 -2.16 0.86
C ALA A 45 -6.39 -3.53 0.34
N VAL A 46 -5.21 -3.59 -0.28
CA VAL A 46 -4.63 -4.83 -0.81
C VAL A 46 -4.20 -5.79 0.30
N THR A 47 -4.65 -7.05 0.17
CA THR A 47 -4.40 -8.12 1.14
C THR A 47 -3.41 -9.17 0.64
N THR A 48 -3.24 -9.29 -0.68
CA THR A 48 -2.35 -10.27 -1.31
C THR A 48 -1.25 -9.63 -2.14
N ASP A 49 -0.14 -10.35 -2.34
CA ASP A 49 0.96 -9.86 -3.17
C ASP A 49 0.57 -9.76 -4.65
N GLU A 50 -0.31 -10.64 -5.12
CA GLU A 50 -0.79 -10.66 -6.52
C GLU A 50 -1.65 -9.42 -6.84
N GLU A 51 -2.53 -9.01 -5.92
CA GLU A 51 -3.26 -7.74 -6.05
C GLU A 51 -2.32 -6.53 -6.07
N LEU A 52 -1.22 -6.61 -5.30
CA LEU A 52 -0.22 -5.54 -5.26
C LEU A 52 0.58 -5.46 -6.56
N ASP A 53 0.85 -6.60 -7.20
CA ASP A 53 1.48 -6.65 -8.53
C ASP A 53 0.56 -6.08 -9.62
N LYS A 54 -0.76 -6.31 -9.52
CA LYS A 54 -1.74 -5.69 -10.43
C LYS A 54 -1.72 -4.16 -10.31
N LEU A 55 -1.59 -3.62 -9.10
CA LEU A 55 -1.48 -2.17 -8.88
C LEU A 55 -0.22 -1.56 -9.49
N ALA A 56 0.85 -2.33 -9.72
CA ALA A 56 2.11 -1.81 -10.28
C ALA A 56 1.99 -1.27 -11.71
N THR A 57 0.87 -1.56 -12.38
CA THR A 57 0.56 -1.07 -13.73
C THR A 57 -0.28 0.21 -13.74
N ASP A 58 -0.69 0.71 -12.57
CA ASP A 58 -1.49 1.93 -12.44
C ASP A 58 -0.64 3.18 -12.76
N LYS A 59 -0.72 3.62 -14.02
CA LYS A 59 -0.01 4.80 -14.53
C LYS A 59 -0.45 6.10 -13.84
N VAL A 60 -1.70 6.19 -13.39
CA VAL A 60 -2.19 7.38 -12.68
C VAL A 60 -1.43 7.52 -11.36
N CYS A 61 -1.28 6.41 -10.63
CA CYS A 61 -0.46 6.41 -9.43
C CYS A 61 1.02 6.65 -9.73
N ASP A 62 1.54 6.14 -10.86
CA ASP A 62 2.93 6.39 -11.26
C ASP A 62 3.21 7.87 -11.53
N TYR A 63 2.39 8.51 -12.37
CA TYR A 63 2.51 9.94 -12.65
C TYR A 63 2.27 10.82 -11.43
N ALA A 64 1.31 10.47 -10.57
CA ALA A 64 1.06 11.19 -9.34
C ALA A 64 2.26 11.11 -8.37
N MET A 65 2.90 9.94 -8.22
CA MET A 65 4.06 9.80 -7.34
C MET A 65 5.30 10.54 -7.88
N ILE A 66 5.54 10.47 -9.18
CA ILE A 66 6.61 11.24 -9.85
C ILE A 66 6.36 12.75 -9.67
N ALA A 67 5.13 13.20 -9.87
CA ALA A 67 4.75 14.59 -9.65
C ALA A 67 4.93 15.02 -8.19
N ALA A 68 4.52 14.19 -7.22
CA ALA A 68 4.72 14.45 -5.80
C ALA A 68 6.21 14.58 -5.43
N ALA A 69 7.06 13.71 -5.98
CA ALA A 69 8.51 13.81 -5.82
C ALA A 69 9.04 15.10 -6.45
N GLY A 70 8.59 15.45 -7.65
CA GLY A 70 8.91 16.70 -8.33
C GLY A 70 8.53 17.93 -7.50
N VAL A 71 7.33 17.97 -6.92
CA VAL A 71 6.88 19.08 -6.05
C VAL A 71 7.79 19.20 -4.83
N LYS A 72 8.16 18.08 -4.22
CA LYS A 72 9.05 18.05 -3.04
C LYS A 72 10.45 18.57 -3.36
N THR A 73 11.00 18.24 -4.52
CA THR A 73 12.34 18.68 -4.96
C THR A 73 12.34 19.99 -5.75
N LYS A 74 11.15 20.52 -6.07
CA LYS A 74 10.92 21.62 -7.02
C LYS A 74 11.55 21.35 -8.40
N ASN A 75 11.71 20.08 -8.77
CA ASN A 75 12.33 19.67 -10.03
C ASN A 75 11.64 18.41 -10.58
N LEU A 76 10.58 18.64 -11.37
CA LEU A 76 9.86 17.55 -12.02
C LEU A 76 10.72 16.77 -13.01
N LYS A 77 11.57 17.44 -13.79
CA LYS A 77 12.42 16.78 -14.79
C LYS A 77 13.33 15.74 -14.14
N GLN A 78 13.95 16.09 -13.01
CA GLN A 78 14.76 15.14 -12.25
C GLN A 78 13.90 13.98 -11.72
N ALA A 79 12.72 14.26 -11.17
CA ALA A 79 11.81 13.21 -10.71
C ALA A 79 11.39 12.24 -11.82
N MET A 80 11.19 12.74 -13.05
CA MET A 80 10.90 11.90 -14.22
C MET A 80 12.11 11.05 -14.64
N LEU A 81 13.34 11.59 -14.56
CA LEU A 81 14.56 10.81 -14.81
C LEU A 81 14.79 9.72 -13.77
N GLU A 82 14.32 9.94 -12.53
CA GLU A 82 14.42 9.00 -11.41
C GLU A 82 13.09 8.25 -11.16
N ALA A 83 12.23 8.12 -12.19
CA ALA A 83 10.91 7.51 -12.05
C ALA A 83 10.94 6.07 -11.49
N ASP A 84 12.01 5.32 -11.76
CA ASP A 84 12.26 3.99 -11.20
C ASP A 84 12.51 3.98 -9.68
N LYS A 85 12.93 5.12 -9.12
CA LYS A 85 13.23 5.31 -7.70
C LYS A 85 12.13 6.04 -6.94
N VAL A 86 11.44 6.97 -7.58
CA VAL A 86 10.44 7.84 -6.92
C VAL A 86 9.00 7.57 -7.38
N GLY A 87 8.80 6.80 -8.45
CA GLY A 87 7.51 6.45 -8.99
C GLY A 87 6.78 5.37 -8.21
N TRP A 88 5.64 4.94 -8.75
CA TRP A 88 4.70 4.08 -8.05
C TRP A 88 5.24 2.69 -7.77
N LYS A 89 5.97 2.12 -8.72
CA LYS A 89 6.60 0.80 -8.54
C LYS A 89 7.60 0.79 -7.39
N ALA A 90 8.38 1.87 -7.23
CA ALA A 90 9.31 2.03 -6.12
C ALA A 90 8.58 2.09 -4.77
N TYR A 91 7.48 2.85 -4.73
CA TYR A 91 6.61 2.92 -3.55
C TYR A 91 6.04 1.55 -3.17
N LEU A 92 5.51 0.79 -4.16
CA LEU A 92 4.97 -0.55 -3.92
C LEU A 92 6.04 -1.53 -3.42
N LYS A 93 7.26 -1.47 -3.97
CA LYS A 93 8.38 -2.29 -3.51
C LYS A 93 8.71 -2.00 -2.06
N TYR A 94 8.84 -0.72 -1.69
CA TYR A 94 9.06 -0.32 -0.29
C TYR A 94 7.94 -0.80 0.63
N TYR A 95 6.69 -0.71 0.18
CA TYR A 95 5.55 -1.19 0.94
C TYR A 95 5.58 -2.70 1.17
N LYS A 96 5.91 -3.51 0.14
CA LYS A 96 6.11 -4.97 0.26
C LYS A 96 7.16 -5.30 1.30
N GLU A 97 8.34 -4.70 1.19
CA GLU A 97 9.45 -4.93 2.13
C GLU A 97 9.07 -4.58 3.57
N THR A 98 8.31 -3.49 3.75
CA THR A 98 7.84 -3.07 5.08
C THR A 98 6.82 -4.05 5.67
N LYS A 99 5.85 -4.54 4.88
CA LYS A 99 4.90 -5.57 5.33
C LYS A 99 5.59 -6.88 5.71
N ILE A 100 6.60 -7.31 4.95
CA ILE A 100 7.38 -8.51 5.25
C ILE A 100 8.10 -8.37 6.60
N LYS A 101 8.77 -7.23 6.83
CA LYS A 101 9.46 -6.95 8.11
C LYS A 101 8.49 -6.97 9.29
N GLN A 102 7.33 -6.34 9.17
CA GLN A 102 6.30 -6.36 10.22
C GLN A 102 5.78 -7.77 10.51
N LYS A 103 5.59 -8.62 9.50
CA LYS A 103 5.15 -10.01 9.67
C LYS A 103 6.22 -10.86 10.37
N GLN A 104 7.48 -10.69 10.00
CA GLN A 104 8.60 -11.37 10.64
C GLN A 104 8.74 -10.97 12.12
N GLU A 105 8.65 -9.68 12.43
CA GLU A 105 8.74 -9.17 13.80
C GLU A 105 7.58 -9.70 14.68
N LYS A 106 6.34 -9.71 14.16
CA LYS A 106 5.18 -10.31 14.85
C LYS A 106 5.37 -11.80 15.11
N THR A 107 5.93 -12.53 14.14
CA THR A 107 6.21 -13.96 14.27
C THR A 107 7.28 -14.23 15.33
N HIS A 108 8.36 -13.44 15.33
CA HIS A 108 9.42 -13.55 16.32
C HIS A 108 8.92 -13.24 17.74
N LYS A 109 8.13 -12.17 17.91
CA LYS A 109 7.49 -11.83 19.20
C LYS A 109 6.59 -12.96 19.70
N LYS A 110 5.76 -13.55 18.82
CA LYS A 110 4.89 -14.68 19.18
C LYS A 110 5.70 -15.92 19.61
N LYS A 111 6.78 -16.24 18.88
CA LYS A 111 7.68 -17.35 19.25
C LYS A 111 8.34 -17.11 20.61
N LYS A 112 8.84 -15.89 20.86
CA LYS A 112 9.46 -15.53 22.14
C LYS A 112 8.48 -15.70 23.30
N SER A 113 7.26 -15.17 23.17
CA SER A 113 6.21 -15.31 24.18
C SER A 113 5.81 -16.78 24.42
N ALA A 114 5.71 -17.59 23.37
CA ALA A 114 5.43 -19.01 23.51
C ALA A 114 6.56 -19.77 24.24
N TRP A 115 7.82 -19.40 23.99
CA TRP A 115 8.97 -19.96 24.70
C TRP A 115 9.00 -19.57 26.18
N GLU A 116 8.72 -18.31 26.50
CA GLU A 116 8.63 -17.83 27.89
C GLU A 116 7.56 -18.61 28.69
N LEU A 117 6.38 -18.82 28.11
CA LEU A 117 5.32 -19.65 28.72
C LEU A 117 5.73 -21.11 28.92
N TYR A 118 6.45 -21.69 27.96
CA TYR A 118 6.97 -23.05 28.08
C TYR A 118 8.00 -23.17 29.21
N GLU A 119 8.91 -22.20 29.34
CA GLU A 119 9.92 -22.21 30.41
C GLU A 119 9.29 -22.09 31.80
N GLU A 120 8.27 -21.23 31.97
CA GLU A 120 7.52 -21.13 33.22
C GLU A 120 6.81 -22.43 33.59
N ASP A 121 6.19 -23.10 32.62
CA ASP A 121 5.52 -24.39 32.82
C ASP A 121 6.51 -25.51 33.19
N VAL A 122 7.69 -25.53 32.58
CA VAL A 122 8.77 -26.47 32.95
C VAL A 122 9.27 -26.21 34.37
N LYS A 123 9.49 -24.95 34.76
CA LYS A 123 9.90 -24.59 36.13
C LYS A 123 8.86 -25.02 37.17
N ARG A 124 7.58 -24.78 36.89
CA ARG A 124 6.46 -25.21 37.76
C ARG A 124 6.43 -26.73 37.96
N ARG A 125 6.51 -27.50 36.87
CA ARG A 125 6.53 -28.97 36.93
C ARG A 125 7.74 -29.52 37.69
N LYS A 126 8.89 -28.85 37.64
CA LYS A 126 10.06 -29.23 38.45
C LYS A 126 9.83 -28.96 39.95
N ALA A 127 9.27 -27.81 40.31
CA ALA A 127 8.96 -27.47 41.70
C ALA A 127 7.92 -28.42 42.31
N GLU A 128 6.87 -28.78 41.56
CA GLU A 128 5.85 -29.74 42.02
C GLU A 128 6.41 -31.15 42.27
N LYS A 129 7.43 -31.57 41.51
CA LYS A 129 8.09 -32.86 41.72
C LYS A 129 9.02 -32.86 42.94
N GLN A 130 9.63 -31.72 43.28
CA GLN A 130 10.49 -31.61 44.46
C GLN A 130 9.70 -31.57 45.78
N ASN A 131 8.50 -30.99 45.80
CA ASN A 131 7.63 -30.95 46.98
C ASN A 131 6.87 -32.26 47.27
N LYS A 132 6.97 -33.26 46.39
CA LYS A 132 6.33 -34.58 46.53
C LYS A 132 7.31 -35.70 46.91
N SER A 133 8.58 -35.36 47.17
CA SER A 133 9.62 -36.25 47.69
C SER A 133 9.94 -35.91 49.14
#